data_AF-A0A4Y2J1A1-F1
#
_entry.id   AF-A0A4Y2J1A1-F1
#
_cell.length_a   1.000
_cell.length_b   1.000
_cell.length_c   1.000
_cell.angle_alpha   90.00
_cell.angle_beta   90.00
_cell.angle_gamma   90.00
#
_symmetry.space_group_name_H-M   'P 1'
#
loop_
_entity.id
_entity.type
_entity.pdbx_description
1 polymer ?
#
loop_
_entity_poly.entity_id
_entity_poly.type
_entity_poly.pdbx_seq_one_letter_code
_entity_poly.pdbx_strand_id
1 'polypeptide(L)'
;MSTLEKARIRKWMLMAVTSAKGGNGVTIQDIKEFLDSKQQGLSIKPGTKFILRSFLKSSHVERKDGKYVKKSKNKKPAKEMNKLARRIQNIQVN
;
A
#
# COMPACT_ATOMS: atom_id res chain seq x y z
N MET A 1 -12.48 -19.02 5.38
CA MET A 1 -11.81 -17.81 5.91
C MET A 1 -12.85 -16.76 6.24
N SER A 2 -12.88 -16.33 7.50
CA SER A 2 -13.75 -15.27 7.98
C SER A 2 -13.34 -13.91 7.39
N THR A 3 -14.23 -12.93 7.47
CA THR A 3 -13.95 -11.52 7.09
C THR A 3 -12.76 -10.96 7.89
N LEU A 4 -12.66 -11.31 9.18
CA LEU A 4 -11.59 -10.90 10.07
C LEU A 4 -10.22 -11.45 9.64
N GLU A 5 -10.14 -12.73 9.28
CA GLU A 5 -8.91 -13.34 8.78
C GLU A 5 -8.45 -12.68 7.48
N LYS A 6 -9.38 -12.45 6.55
CA LYS A 6 -9.09 -11.76 5.28
C LYS A 6 -8.55 -10.35 5.51
N ALA A 7 -9.14 -9.60 6.44
CA ALA A 7 -8.70 -8.25 6.81
C ALA A 7 -7.31 -8.26 7.45
N ARG A 8 -7.03 -9.23 8.34
CA ARG A 8 -5.72 -9.39 8.98
C ARG A 8 -4.62 -9.69 7.94
N ILE A 9 -4.88 -10.61 7.02
CA ILE A 9 -3.95 -10.94 5.93
C ILE A 9 -3.67 -9.71 5.07
N ARG A 10 -4.71 -8.92 4.69
CA ARG A 10 -4.52 -7.66 3.95
C ARG A 10 -3.67 -6.66 4.72
N LYS A 11 -3.88 -6.52 6.04
CA LYS A 11 -3.08 -5.63 6.89
C LYS A 11 -1.61 -6.04 6.90
N TRP A 12 -1.32 -7.33 6.99
CA TRP A 12 0.06 -7.84 6.92
C TRP A 12 0.70 -7.62 5.55
N MET A 13 -0.04 -7.82 4.45
CA MET A 13 0.46 -7.51 3.10
C MET A 13 0.80 -6.02 2.94
N LEU A 14 -0.06 -5.13 3.44
CA LEU A 14 0.21 -3.71 3.41
C LEU A 14 1.45 -3.35 4.24
N MET A 15 1.59 -3.96 5.42
CA MET A 15 2.75 -3.77 6.29
C MET A 15 4.05 -4.22 5.63
N ALA A 16 4.06 -5.35 4.93
CA ALA A 16 5.21 -5.82 4.18
C ALA A 16 5.67 -4.77 3.15
N VAL A 17 4.73 -4.24 2.36
CA VAL A 17 5.00 -3.21 1.36
C VAL A 17 5.47 -1.89 1.98
N THR A 18 4.91 -1.48 3.12
CA THR A 18 5.30 -0.21 3.78
C THR A 18 6.60 -0.29 4.53
N SER A 19 7.01 -1.48 4.97
CA SER A 19 8.23 -1.69 5.76
C SER A 19 9.48 -1.81 4.89
N ALA A 20 9.33 -1.82 3.56
CA ALA A 20 10.45 -1.75 2.63
C ALA A 20 11.23 -0.44 2.80
N LYS A 21 12.49 -0.55 3.24
CA LYS A 21 13.38 0.60 3.42
C LYS A 21 13.58 1.34 2.09
N GLY A 22 13.54 2.68 2.14
CA GLY A 22 13.93 3.55 1.03
C GLY A 22 12.99 3.58 -0.18
N GLY A 23 11.78 3.01 -0.09
CA GLY A 23 10.87 2.96 -1.24
C GLY A 23 11.28 1.93 -2.30
N ASN A 24 12.23 1.05 -1.99
CA ASN A 24 12.76 0.02 -2.90
C ASN A 24 11.74 -1.07 -3.27
N GLY A 25 10.50 -0.98 -2.78
CA GLY A 25 9.44 -1.94 -3.03
C GLY A 25 9.73 -3.34 -2.46
N VAL A 26 8.76 -4.21 -2.59
CA VAL A 26 8.85 -5.63 -2.21
C VAL A 26 8.48 -6.52 -3.38
N THR A 27 9.14 -7.65 -3.51
CA THR A 27 8.73 -8.69 -4.45
C THR A 27 7.53 -9.46 -3.91
N ILE A 28 6.91 -10.28 -4.75
CA ILE A 28 5.87 -11.21 -4.29
C ILE A 28 6.45 -12.23 -3.30
N GLN A 29 7.72 -12.61 -3.49
CA GLN A 29 8.40 -13.55 -2.63
C GLN A 29 8.57 -12.97 -1.22
N ASP A 30 9.02 -11.73 -1.11
CA ASP A 30 9.16 -11.04 0.18
C ASP A 30 7.81 -10.96 0.93
N ILE A 31 6.70 -10.71 0.21
CA ILE A 31 5.36 -10.68 0.81
C ILE A 31 4.97 -12.07 1.34
N LYS A 32 5.27 -13.15 0.61
CA LYS A 32 4.97 -14.52 1.04
C LYS A 32 5.79 -14.90 2.27
N GLU A 33 7.09 -14.64 2.26
CA GLU A 33 7.98 -14.90 3.39
C GLU A 33 7.55 -14.10 4.62
N PHE A 34 7.16 -12.83 4.45
CA PHE A 34 6.61 -12.03 5.54
C PHE A 34 5.32 -12.66 6.10
N LEU A 35 4.41 -13.13 5.24
CA LEU A 35 3.18 -13.80 5.70
C LEU A 35 3.48 -15.09 6.45
N ASP A 36 4.42 -15.89 5.97
CA ASP A 36 4.84 -17.13 6.62
C ASP A 36 5.54 -16.87 7.96
N SER A 37 6.23 -15.73 8.11
CA SER A 37 6.76 -15.28 9.41
C SER A 37 5.68 -14.92 10.44
N LYS A 38 4.48 -14.53 9.98
CA LYS A 38 3.34 -14.22 10.86
C LYS A 38 2.54 -15.46 11.23
N GLN A 39 2.46 -16.42 10.31
CA GLN A 39 1.83 -17.70 10.53
C GLN A 39 2.40 -18.71 9.53
N GLN A 40 3.00 -19.79 10.04
CA GLN A 40 3.62 -20.80 9.20
C GLN A 40 2.63 -21.38 8.17
N GLY A 41 3.07 -21.46 6.91
CA GLY A 41 2.27 -21.98 5.81
C GLY A 41 1.05 -21.11 5.45
N LEU A 42 1.03 -19.84 5.85
CA LEU A 42 -0.06 -18.95 5.48
C LEU A 42 -0.05 -18.63 3.98
N SER A 43 1.13 -18.48 3.38
CA SER A 43 1.30 -18.10 1.97
C SER A 43 0.78 -19.16 1.00
N ILE A 44 0.84 -20.44 1.39
CA ILE A 44 0.39 -21.58 0.59
C ILE A 44 -1.12 -21.79 0.63
N LYS A 45 -1.83 -21.20 1.61
CA LYS A 45 -3.28 -21.36 1.72
C LYS A 45 -3.97 -20.78 0.48
N PRO A 46 -4.91 -21.51 -0.15
CA PRO A 46 -5.63 -21.03 -1.34
C PRO A 46 -6.31 -19.68 -1.13
N GLY A 47 -6.90 -19.47 0.06
CA GLY A 47 -7.50 -18.19 0.44
C GLY A 47 -6.50 -17.03 0.46
N THR A 48 -5.30 -17.25 0.99
CA THR A 48 -4.22 -16.25 1.01
C THR A 48 -3.76 -15.91 -0.40
N LYS A 49 -3.61 -16.92 -1.27
CA LYS A 49 -3.25 -16.73 -2.69
C LYS A 49 -4.27 -15.87 -3.42
N PHE A 50 -5.57 -16.07 -3.16
CA PHE A 50 -6.63 -15.24 -3.71
C PHE A 50 -6.58 -13.80 -3.17
N ILE A 51 -6.39 -13.63 -1.86
CA ILE A 51 -6.26 -12.31 -1.22
C ILE A 51 -5.06 -11.55 -1.77
N LEU A 52 -3.92 -12.23 -1.95
CA LEU A 52 -2.71 -11.65 -2.52
C LEU A 52 -2.98 -11.14 -3.94
N ARG A 53 -3.56 -11.97 -4.83
CA ARG A 53 -3.92 -11.53 -6.19
C ARG A 53 -4.85 -10.33 -6.20
N SER A 54 -5.85 -10.30 -5.30
CA SER A 54 -6.76 -9.16 -5.14
C SER A 54 -6.06 -7.91 -4.61
N PHE A 55 -5.14 -8.08 -3.66
CA PHE A 55 -4.35 -7.00 -3.07
C PHE A 55 -3.42 -6.33 -4.11
N LEU A 56 -2.71 -7.13 -4.91
CA LEU A 56 -1.81 -6.64 -5.96
C LEU A 56 -2.54 -5.93 -7.12
N LYS A 57 -3.84 -6.20 -7.30
CA LYS A 57 -4.71 -5.49 -8.24
C LYS A 57 -5.37 -4.24 -7.63
N SER A 58 -5.22 -4.02 -6.32
CA SER A 58 -5.87 -2.91 -5.65
C SER A 58 -5.16 -1.58 -5.88
N SER A 59 -5.88 -0.47 -5.76
CA SER A 59 -5.36 0.88 -5.93
C SER A 59 -4.33 1.31 -4.86
N HIS A 60 -4.09 0.49 -3.84
CA HIS A 60 -3.19 0.80 -2.72
C HIS A 60 -1.71 0.52 -3.02
N VAL A 61 -1.45 -0.33 -4.01
CA VAL A 61 -0.09 -0.73 -4.41
C VAL A 61 0.08 -0.58 -5.91
N GLU A 62 1.30 -0.30 -6.33
CA GLU A 62 1.67 -0.21 -7.74
C GLU A 62 2.92 -1.03 -8.00
N ARG A 63 3.05 -1.56 -9.22
CA ARG A 63 4.24 -2.31 -9.64
C ARG A 63 5.22 -1.35 -10.30
N LYS A 64 6.44 -1.26 -9.75
CA LYS A 64 7.58 -0.50 -10.28
C LYS A 64 8.80 -1.40 -10.33
N ASP A 65 9.45 -1.48 -11.50
CA ASP A 65 10.69 -2.26 -11.70
C ASP A 65 10.61 -3.70 -11.17
N GLY A 66 9.49 -4.37 -11.44
CA GLY A 66 9.24 -5.74 -11.00
C GLY A 66 8.86 -5.90 -9.52
N LYS A 67 8.89 -4.82 -8.73
CA LYS A 67 8.56 -4.80 -7.29
C LYS A 67 7.25 -4.05 -7.04
N TYR A 68 6.66 -4.28 -5.87
CA TYR A 68 5.44 -3.62 -5.41
C TYR A 68 5.79 -2.55 -4.39
N VAL A 69 5.35 -1.32 -4.65
CA VAL A 69 5.47 -0.20 -3.73
C VAL A 69 4.09 0.25 -3.27
N LYS A 70 4.03 0.87 -2.09
CA LYS A 70 2.81 1.55 -1.66
C LYS A 70 2.59 2.71 -2.62
N LYS A 71 1.41 2.76 -3.25
CA LYS A 71 1.05 3.91 -4.06
C LYS A 71 1.00 5.13 -3.15
N SER A 72 1.87 6.11 -3.39
CA SER A 72 1.71 7.39 -2.71
C SER A 72 0.39 7.96 -3.23
N LYS A 73 -0.54 8.32 -2.34
CA LYS A 73 -1.51 9.36 -2.72
C LYS A 73 -0.61 10.51 -3.15
N ASN A 74 -0.69 10.93 -4.41
CA ASN A 74 -0.09 12.17 -4.85
C ASN A 74 -0.35 13.18 -3.72
N LYS A 75 0.68 13.53 -2.93
CA LYS A 75 0.70 14.85 -2.33
C LYS A 75 0.57 15.70 -3.58
N LYS A 76 -0.62 16.29 -3.81
CA LYS A 76 -0.76 17.32 -4.82
C LYS A 76 0.48 18.19 -4.66
N PRO A 77 1.26 18.43 -5.72
CA PRO A 77 2.47 19.22 -5.59
C PRO A 77 2.08 20.48 -4.82
N ALA A 78 2.83 20.83 -3.77
CA ALA A 78 2.54 21.93 -2.86
C ALA A 78 2.17 23.26 -3.58
N LYS A 79 2.48 23.33 -4.88
CA LYS A 79 1.98 24.29 -5.87
C LYS A 79 0.46 24.52 -5.86
N GLU A 80 -0.39 23.50 -5.66
CA GLU A 80 -1.85 23.67 -5.57
C GLU A 80 -2.30 24.23 -4.22
N MET A 81 -1.67 23.81 -3.11
CA MET A 81 -1.94 24.37 -1.78
C MET A 81 -1.54 25.85 -1.71
N ASN A 82 -0.43 26.23 -2.35
CA ASN A 82 -0.01 27.63 -2.43
C ASN A 82 -0.98 28.50 -3.26
N LYS A 83 -1.58 27.94 -4.33
CA LYS A 83 -2.58 28.66 -5.13
C LYS A 83 -3.89 28.87 -4.37
N LEU A 84 -4.30 27.91 -3.55
CA LEU A 84 -5.49 28.04 -2.69
C LEU A 84 -5.22 28.99 -1.51
N ALA A 85 -4.05 28.91 -0.87
CA ALA A 85 -3.66 29.81 0.22
C ALA A 85 -3.57 31.28 -0.22
N ARG A 86 -2.99 31.56 -1.40
CA ARG A 86 -2.97 32.92 -1.98
C ARG A 86 -4.38 33.43 -2.32
N ARG A 87 -5.28 32.56 -2.77
CA ARG A 87 -6.68 32.93 -3.03
C ARG A 87 -7.41 33.33 -1.75
N ILE A 88 -7.19 32.62 -0.65
CA ILE A 88 -7.83 32.95 0.64
C ILE A 88 -7.28 34.27 1.21
N GLN A 89 -5.97 34.51 1.11
CA GLN A 89 -5.37 35.79 1.51
C GLN A 89 -5.92 36.98 0.73
N ASN A 90 -6.15 36.84 -0.58
CA ASN A 90 -6.69 37.92 -1.41
C ASN A 90 -8.20 38.19 -1.21
N ILE A 91 -8.93 37.32 -0.51
CA ILE A 91 -10.35 37.52 -0.20
C ILE A 91 -10.54 38.24 1.15
N GLN A 92 -9.57 38.15 2.07
CA GLN A 92 -9.64 38.82 3.38
C GLN A 92 -9.19 40.29 3.37
N VAL A 93 -8.75 40.83 2.23
CA VAL A 93 -8.20 42.19 2.10
C VAL A 93 -9.10 43.10 1.25
N ASN A 94 -10.36 42.72 1.04
CA ASN A 94 -11.34 43.55 0.32
C ASN A 94 -12.61 43.73 1.16
#